data_AF-A0AAW4Y7Q8-F1
#
_entry.id   AF-A0AAW4Y7Q8-F1
#
_cell.length_a   1.000
_cell.length_b   1.000
_cell.length_c   1.000
_cell.angle_alpha   90.00
_cell.angle_beta   90.00
_cell.angle_gamma   90.00
#
_symmetry.space_group_name_H-M   'P 1'
#
loop_
_entity.id
_entity.type
_entity.pdbx_description
1 polymer ?
#
loop_
_entity_poly.entity_id
_entity_poly.type
_entity_poly.pdbx_seq_one_letter_code
_entity_poly.pdbx_strand_id
1 'polypeptide(L)'
;ADKDQTKANGNFVNADTDKQNAYNNAVAHAEQIISGTPNANVDPQQVAQALQQVTQAKGDLNGNHNLQVAKDNANTAIDQLPNLNQPQKTALKDQVSHAELVTGVNAIKQNADALNNAMGTLKQQIQANSQVPQSVDFTQAD
;
A
#
# COMPACT_ATOMS: atom_id res chain seq x y z
N ALA A 1 10.48 24.42 -2.01
CA ALA A 1 9.29 24.07 -2.80
C ALA A 1 9.32 22.62 -3.27
N ASP A 2 10.33 22.17 -4.03
CA ASP A 2 10.32 20.82 -4.64
C ASP A 2 10.61 19.65 -3.65
N LYS A 3 11.38 19.89 -2.57
CA LYS A 3 11.70 18.89 -1.53
C LYS A 3 10.46 18.41 -0.77
N ASP A 4 9.69 19.33 -0.20
CA ASP A 4 8.52 18.98 0.61
C ASP A 4 7.41 18.37 -0.25
N GLN A 5 7.27 18.83 -1.49
CA GLN A 5 6.36 18.25 -2.47
C GLN A 5 6.79 16.85 -2.91
N THR A 6 8.10 16.57 -3.01
CA THR A 6 8.62 15.23 -3.31
C THR A 6 8.46 14.28 -2.11
N LYS A 7 8.67 14.76 -0.86
CA LYS A 7 8.48 13.94 0.35
C LYS A 7 7.02 13.64 0.67
N ALA A 8 6.11 14.53 0.29
CA ALA A 8 4.67 14.32 0.38
C ALA A 8 4.11 13.50 -0.81
N ASN A 9 4.91 13.28 -1.86
CA ASN A 9 4.51 12.49 -3.02
C ASN A 9 4.44 11.01 -2.64
N GLY A 10 3.36 10.33 -3.05
CA GLY A 10 3.22 8.88 -2.90
C GLY A 10 4.42 8.10 -3.46
N ASN A 11 5.13 8.63 -4.47
CA ASN A 11 6.33 7.99 -5.00
C ASN A 11 7.50 7.94 -4.00
N PHE A 12 7.60 8.88 -3.06
CA PHE A 12 8.60 8.85 -2.00
C PHE A 12 8.10 8.01 -0.82
N VAL A 13 6.87 8.24 -0.36
CA VAL A 13 6.30 7.57 0.82
C VAL A 13 6.23 6.05 0.63
N ASN A 14 5.89 5.59 -0.58
CA ASN A 14 5.79 4.17 -0.91
C ASN A 14 7.12 3.56 -1.40
N ALA A 15 8.19 4.35 -1.56
CA ALA A 15 9.48 3.85 -2.05
C ALA A 15 10.16 2.96 -1.01
N ASP A 16 11.13 2.17 -1.46
CA ASP A 16 11.95 1.38 -0.55
C ASP A 16 12.76 2.29 0.39
N THR A 17 13.00 1.81 1.61
CA THR A 17 13.64 2.61 2.68
C THR A 17 15.04 3.09 2.29
N ASP A 18 15.82 2.28 1.60
CA ASP A 18 17.15 2.64 1.09
C ASP A 18 17.08 3.79 0.08
N LYS A 19 16.09 3.77 -0.82
CA LYS A 19 15.85 4.83 -1.82
C LYS A 19 15.35 6.13 -1.19
N GLN A 20 14.47 6.02 -0.18
CA GLN A 20 14.07 7.19 0.63
C GLN A 20 15.27 7.83 1.32
N ASN A 21 16.14 7.01 1.93
CA ASN A 21 17.36 7.46 2.59
C ASN A 21 18.34 8.09 1.60
N ALA A 22 18.53 7.50 0.42
CA ALA A 22 19.39 8.05 -0.63
C ALA A 22 18.93 9.46 -1.05
N TYR A 23 17.63 9.66 -1.28
CA TYR A 23 17.08 10.97 -1.59
C TYR A 23 17.25 11.97 -0.44
N ASN A 24 16.94 11.56 0.80
CA ASN A 24 17.12 12.41 1.98
C ASN A 24 18.58 12.87 2.17
N ASN A 25 19.53 11.95 1.98
CA ASN A 25 20.96 12.24 2.12
C ASN A 25 21.45 13.17 1.02
N ALA A 26 21.07 12.95 -0.24
CA ALA A 26 21.43 13.82 -1.36
C ALA A 26 20.91 15.25 -1.15
N VAL A 27 19.67 15.38 -0.66
CA VAL A 27 19.08 16.69 -0.35
C VAL A 27 19.80 17.36 0.82
N ALA A 28 20.09 16.63 1.89
CA ALA A 28 20.82 17.18 3.04
C ALA A 28 22.23 17.65 2.64
N HIS A 29 22.91 16.92 1.75
CA HIS A 29 24.21 17.31 1.20
C HIS A 29 24.11 18.60 0.37
N ALA A 30 23.10 18.71 -0.50
CA ALA A 30 22.86 19.94 -1.24
C ALA A 30 22.54 21.14 -0.32
N GLU A 31 21.78 20.93 0.75
CA GLU A 31 21.47 21.96 1.76
C GLU A 31 22.73 22.42 2.51
N GLN A 32 23.65 21.51 2.84
CA GLN A 32 24.94 21.86 3.44
C GLN A 32 25.75 22.78 2.52
N ILE A 33 25.84 22.45 1.23
CA ILE A 33 26.54 23.27 0.23
C ILE A 33 25.93 24.67 0.13
N ILE A 34 24.60 24.79 0.12
CA ILE A 34 23.89 26.07 0.07
C ILE A 34 24.12 26.90 1.35
N SER A 35 24.14 26.26 2.51
CA SER A 35 24.29 26.95 3.80
C SER A 35 25.68 27.55 4.04
N GLY A 36 26.67 27.17 3.22
CA GLY A 36 28.05 27.67 3.31
C GLY A 36 28.80 27.27 4.59
N THR A 37 28.23 26.40 5.42
CA THR A 37 28.78 26.10 6.75
C THR A 37 29.87 25.01 6.73
N PRO A 38 31.06 25.24 7.35
CA PRO A 38 31.49 26.48 8.00
C PRO A 38 32.48 27.37 7.20
N ASN A 39 33.07 26.98 6.05
CA ASN A 39 34.13 27.79 5.38
C ASN A 39 34.42 27.44 3.90
N ALA A 40 33.42 27.05 3.10
CA ALA A 40 33.67 26.61 1.73
C ALA A 40 33.70 27.77 0.73
N ASN A 41 34.85 27.97 0.07
CA ASN A 41 34.87 28.43 -1.32
C ASN A 41 34.16 27.34 -2.13
N VAL A 42 32.83 27.43 -2.27
CA VAL A 42 32.00 26.39 -2.88
C VAL A 42 32.42 26.23 -4.33
N ASP A 43 33.06 25.11 -4.66
CA ASP A 43 33.51 24.80 -6.00
C ASP A 43 32.27 24.53 -6.90
N PRO A 44 32.15 25.17 -8.07
CA PRO A 44 31.12 24.85 -9.06
C PRO A 44 30.97 23.35 -9.35
N GLN A 45 32.06 22.56 -9.27
CA GLN A 45 31.99 21.10 -9.41
C GLN A 45 31.22 20.42 -8.27
N GLN A 46 31.37 20.88 -7.03
CA GLN A 46 30.65 20.33 -5.88
C GLN A 46 29.14 20.60 -6.00
N VAL A 47 28.78 21.80 -6.47
CA VAL A 47 27.37 22.15 -6.74
C VAL A 47 26.79 21.24 -7.82
N ALA A 48 27.52 21.03 -8.93
CA ALA A 48 27.09 20.17 -10.02
C ALA A 48 26.91 18.71 -9.57
N GLN A 49 27.82 18.18 -8.76
CA GLN A 49 27.73 16.84 -8.19
C GLN A 49 26.53 16.67 -7.26
N ALA A 50 26.30 17.63 -6.36
CA ALA A 50 25.16 17.57 -5.45
C ALA A 50 23.82 17.66 -6.20
N LEU A 51 23.73 18.49 -7.24
CA LEU A 51 22.57 18.54 -8.11
C LEU A 51 22.33 17.19 -8.81
N GLN A 52 23.38 16.59 -9.37
CA GLN A 52 23.28 15.28 -10.03
C GLN A 52 22.81 14.19 -9.04
N GLN A 53 23.34 14.18 -7.82
CA GLN A 53 22.94 13.22 -6.78
C GLN A 53 21.45 13.37 -6.41
N VAL A 54 20.96 14.61 -6.24
CA VAL A 54 19.53 14.85 -5.95
C VAL A 54 18.65 14.40 -7.12
N THR A 55 19.03 14.72 -8.36
CA THR A 55 18.27 14.33 -9.56
C THR A 55 18.22 12.81 -9.71
N GLN A 56 19.36 12.12 -9.54
CA GLN A 56 19.43 10.67 -9.62
C GLN A 56 18.60 10.01 -8.52
N ALA A 57 18.81 10.40 -7.26
CA ALA A 57 18.07 9.83 -6.14
C ALA A 57 16.56 10.08 -6.22
N LYS A 58 16.13 11.22 -6.78
CA LYS A 58 14.70 11.50 -7.06
C LYS A 58 14.15 10.58 -8.14
N GLY A 59 14.93 10.32 -9.19
CA GLY A 59 14.56 9.40 -10.28
C GLY A 59 14.52 7.93 -9.85
N ASP A 60 15.34 7.55 -8.87
CA ASP A 60 15.43 6.18 -8.36
C ASP A 60 14.28 5.80 -7.40
N LEU A 61 13.47 6.77 -6.96
CA LEU A 61 12.30 6.53 -6.12
C LEU A 61 11.28 5.66 -6.86
N ASN A 62 10.90 4.55 -6.23
CA ASN A 62 10.08 3.50 -6.84
C ASN A 62 8.71 3.32 -6.17
N GLY A 63 8.23 4.29 -5.38
CA GLY A 63 6.99 4.15 -4.63
C GLY A 63 5.74 3.94 -5.48
N ASN A 64 5.67 4.53 -6.67
CA ASN A 64 4.56 4.32 -7.60
C ASN A 64 4.52 2.87 -8.11
N HIS A 65 5.69 2.30 -8.40
CA HIS A 65 5.79 0.89 -8.81
C HIS A 65 5.38 -0.02 -7.65
N ASN A 66 5.89 0.24 -6.45
CA ASN A 66 5.54 -0.51 -5.24
C ASN A 66 4.02 -0.47 -4.96
N LEU A 67 3.39 0.70 -5.11
CA LEU A 67 1.94 0.85 -4.96
C LEU A 67 1.18 0.02 -6.00
N GLN A 68 1.59 0.05 -7.27
CA GLN A 68 0.94 -0.72 -8.32
C GLN A 68 1.04 -2.23 -8.05
N VAL A 69 2.24 -2.72 -7.70
CA VAL A 69 2.45 -4.13 -7.33
C VAL A 69 1.59 -4.53 -6.14
N ALA A 70 1.49 -3.68 -5.11
CA ALA A 70 0.61 -3.93 -3.98
C ALA A 70 -0.86 -4.05 -4.40
N LYS A 71 -1.35 -3.15 -5.27
CA LYS A 71 -2.72 -3.18 -5.79
C LYS A 71 -3.00 -4.46 -6.58
N ASP A 72 -2.09 -4.87 -7.45
CA ASP A 72 -2.24 -6.07 -8.28
C ASP A 72 -2.29 -7.34 -7.40
N ASN A 73 -1.41 -7.40 -6.38
CA ASN A 73 -1.41 -8.48 -5.41
C ASN A 73 -2.69 -8.52 -4.57
N ALA A 74 -3.21 -7.37 -4.13
CA ALA A 74 -4.45 -7.29 -3.37
C ALA A 74 -5.66 -7.71 -4.21
N ASN A 75 -5.76 -7.24 -5.46
CA ASN A 75 -6.81 -7.64 -6.40
C ASN A 75 -6.80 -9.15 -6.63
N THR A 76 -5.62 -9.74 -6.87
CA THR A 76 -5.45 -11.19 -7.03
C THR A 76 -5.91 -11.95 -5.79
N ALA A 77 -5.53 -11.49 -4.60
CA ALA A 77 -5.95 -12.11 -3.34
C ALA A 77 -7.48 -12.04 -3.17
N ILE A 78 -8.11 -10.88 -3.43
CA ILE A 78 -9.56 -10.69 -3.33
C ILE A 78 -10.31 -11.63 -4.27
N ASP A 79 -9.82 -11.81 -5.51
CA ASP A 79 -10.45 -12.71 -6.48
C ASP A 79 -10.45 -14.17 -5.98
N GLN A 80 -9.43 -14.57 -5.21
CA GLN A 80 -9.28 -15.91 -4.64
C GLN A 80 -10.11 -16.17 -3.37
N LEU A 81 -10.74 -15.14 -2.78
CA LEU A 81 -11.53 -15.31 -1.55
C LEU A 81 -12.82 -16.12 -1.84
N PRO A 82 -12.98 -17.33 -1.27
CA PRO A 82 -14.03 -18.27 -1.68
C PRO A 82 -15.40 -17.94 -1.10
N ASN A 83 -15.45 -17.21 0.01
CA ASN A 83 -16.70 -16.96 0.72
C ASN A 83 -17.38 -15.65 0.31
N LEU A 84 -16.62 -14.72 -0.29
CA LEU A 84 -17.14 -13.46 -0.77
C LEU A 84 -17.97 -13.64 -2.04
N ASN A 85 -19.06 -12.87 -2.15
CA ASN A 85 -19.84 -12.76 -3.38
C ASN A 85 -19.24 -11.72 -4.33
N GLN A 86 -19.72 -11.70 -5.58
CA GLN A 86 -19.17 -10.81 -6.61
C GLN A 86 -19.28 -9.31 -6.25
N PRO A 87 -20.42 -8.80 -5.72
CA PRO A 87 -20.50 -7.40 -5.29
C PRO A 87 -19.49 -7.02 -4.20
N GLN A 88 -19.25 -7.89 -3.21
CA GLN A 88 -18.26 -7.66 -2.16
C GLN A 88 -16.85 -7.59 -2.75
N LYS A 89 -16.50 -8.52 -3.66
CA LYS A 89 -15.22 -8.49 -4.36
C LYS A 89 -15.04 -7.21 -5.16
N THR A 90 -16.05 -6.80 -5.93
CA THR A 90 -16.01 -5.55 -6.71
C THR A 90 -15.78 -4.34 -5.80
N ALA A 91 -16.54 -4.20 -4.72
CA ALA A 91 -16.39 -3.07 -3.79
C ALA A 91 -14.99 -3.00 -3.16
N LEU A 92 -14.40 -4.16 -2.80
CA LEU A 92 -13.04 -4.21 -2.26
C LEU A 92 -12.00 -3.84 -3.32
N LYS A 93 -12.15 -4.31 -4.57
CA LYS A 93 -11.25 -3.96 -5.69
C LYS A 93 -11.33 -2.47 -6.04
N ASP A 94 -12.52 -1.87 -5.91
CA ASP A 94 -12.69 -0.42 -6.04
C ASP A 94 -11.98 0.35 -4.92
N GLN A 95 -12.00 -0.14 -3.68
CA GLN A 95 -11.19 0.46 -2.61
C GLN A 95 -9.69 0.34 -2.91
N VAL A 96 -9.23 -0.82 -3.40
CA VAL A 96 -7.83 -1.03 -3.79
C VAL A 96 -7.40 -0.06 -4.89
N SER A 97 -8.25 0.17 -5.90
CA SER A 97 -7.92 1.06 -7.02
C SER A 97 -7.73 2.52 -6.56
N HIS A 98 -8.50 2.98 -5.57
CA HIS A 98 -8.43 4.33 -5.00
C HIS A 98 -7.36 4.49 -3.91
N ALA A 99 -6.73 3.42 -3.44
CA ALA A 99 -5.70 3.52 -2.41
C ALA A 99 -4.46 4.25 -2.94
N GLU A 100 -3.96 5.23 -2.17
CA GLU A 100 -2.78 6.03 -2.54
C GLU A 100 -1.48 5.53 -1.88
N LEU A 101 -1.63 4.67 -0.86
CA LEU A 101 -0.52 4.15 -0.06
C LEU A 101 -0.52 2.62 -0.04
N VAL A 102 0.67 2.05 -0.06
CA VAL A 102 0.88 0.60 0.10
C VAL A 102 0.26 0.09 1.41
N THR A 103 0.37 0.87 2.49
CA THR A 103 -0.25 0.57 3.78
C THR A 103 -1.78 0.54 3.71
N GLY A 104 -2.38 1.45 2.95
CA GLY A 104 -3.82 1.47 2.70
C GLY A 104 -4.29 0.24 1.93
N VAL A 105 -3.55 -0.15 0.87
CA VAL A 105 -3.81 -1.39 0.13
C VAL A 105 -3.75 -2.61 1.05
N ASN A 106 -2.73 -2.69 1.92
CA ASN A 106 -2.58 -3.79 2.87
C ASN A 106 -3.73 -3.84 3.90
N ALA A 107 -4.22 -2.70 4.38
CA ALA A 107 -5.37 -2.65 5.26
C ALA A 107 -6.66 -3.16 4.57
N ILE A 108 -6.87 -2.81 3.30
CA ILE A 108 -8.00 -3.31 2.52
C ILE A 108 -7.92 -4.84 2.36
N LYS A 109 -6.72 -5.39 2.10
CA LYS A 109 -6.50 -6.84 2.04
C LYS A 109 -6.88 -7.53 3.36
N GLN A 110 -6.46 -6.99 4.50
CA GLN A 110 -6.83 -7.53 5.81
C GLN A 110 -8.34 -7.49 6.06
N ASN A 111 -9.00 -6.40 5.65
CA ASN A 111 -10.47 -6.29 5.73
C ASN A 111 -11.17 -7.32 4.83
N ALA A 112 -10.63 -7.57 3.64
CA ALA A 112 -11.15 -8.59 2.71
C ALA A 112 -11.06 -9.99 3.32
N ASP A 113 -9.93 -10.34 3.93
CA ASP A 113 -9.72 -11.62 4.63
C ASP A 113 -10.72 -11.77 5.81
N ALA A 114 -10.89 -10.72 6.61
CA ALA A 114 -11.83 -10.71 7.73
C ALA A 114 -13.29 -10.90 7.26
N LEU A 115 -13.69 -10.19 6.21
CA LEU A 115 -15.02 -10.33 5.61
C LEU A 115 -15.22 -11.74 5.04
N ASN A 116 -14.21 -12.31 4.40
CA ASN A 116 -14.27 -13.66 3.86
C ASN A 116 -14.48 -14.70 4.97
N ASN A 117 -13.82 -14.54 6.12
CA ASN A 117 -14.01 -15.42 7.26
C ASN A 117 -15.43 -15.29 7.84
N ALA A 118 -15.92 -14.06 8.03
CA ALA A 118 -17.28 -13.81 8.51
C ALA A 118 -18.34 -14.42 7.58
N MET A 119 -18.17 -14.27 6.26
CA MET A 119 -19.04 -14.87 5.25
C MET A 119 -18.98 -16.40 5.27
N GLY A 120 -17.81 -16.99 5.51
CA GLY A 120 -17.66 -18.43 5.68
C GLY A 120 -18.44 -18.96 6.87
N THR A 121 -18.28 -18.31 8.03
CA THR A 121 -19.03 -18.63 9.26
C THR A 121 -20.54 -18.52 9.02
N LEU A 122 -21.01 -17.45 8.38
CA LEU A 122 -22.43 -17.26 8.09
C LEU A 122 -22.98 -18.39 7.21
N LYS A 123 -22.26 -18.79 6.15
CA LYS A 123 -22.67 -19.90 5.27
C LYS A 123 -22.79 -21.22 6.04
N GLN A 124 -21.84 -21.51 6.94
CA GLN A 124 -21.87 -22.72 7.76
C GLN A 124 -23.08 -22.74 8.71
N GLN A 125 -23.36 -21.62 9.39
CA GLN A 125 -24.50 -21.53 10.33
C GLN A 125 -25.85 -21.72 9.62
N ILE A 126 -26.01 -21.13 8.43
CA ILE A 126 -27.23 -21.30 7.63
C ILE A 126 -27.39 -22.76 7.20
N GLN A 127 -26.31 -23.41 6.71
CA GLN A 127 -26.35 -24.81 6.31
C GLN A 127 -26.72 -25.73 7.48
N ALA A 128 -26.13 -25.51 8.66
CA ALA A 128 -26.48 -26.26 9.87
C ALA A 128 -27.97 -26.08 10.23
N ASN A 129 -28.48 -24.85 10.18
CA ASN A 129 -29.89 -24.57 10.48
C ASN A 129 -30.85 -25.15 9.44
N SER A 130 -30.45 -25.27 8.16
CA SER A 130 -31.25 -25.94 7.12
C SER A 130 -31.33 -27.47 7.31
N GLN A 131 -30.42 -28.08 8.07
CA GLN A 131 -30.47 -29.51 8.41
C GLN A 131 -31.35 -29.81 9.64
N VAL A 132 -31.60 -28.81 10.49
CA VAL A 132 -32.42 -28.97 11.71
C VAL A 132 -33.86 -29.44 11.39
N PRO A 133 -34.57 -28.90 10.36
CA PRO A 133 -35.90 -29.40 9.96
C PRO A 133 -35.93 -30.82 9.38
N GLN A 134 -34.76 -31.41 9.06
CA GLN A 134 -34.65 -32.78 8.52
C GLN A 134 -34.25 -33.80 9.61
N SER A 135 -33.96 -33.34 10.82
CA SER A 135 -33.81 -34.23 11.97
C SER A 135 -35.18 -34.76 12.39
N VAL A 136 -35.26 -36.06 12.70
CA VAL A 136 -36.48 -36.74 13.15
C VAL A 136 -37.16 -36.05 14.34
N ASP A 137 -36.42 -35.26 15.13
CA ASP A 137 -36.92 -34.46 16.25
C ASP A 137 -37.86 -33.31 15.83
N PHE A 138 -37.76 -32.75 14.62
CA PHE A 138 -38.68 -31.69 14.16
C PHE A 138 -39.98 -32.23 13.54
N THR A 139 -39.98 -33.46 13.01
CA THR A 139 -41.20 -34.09 12.48
C THR A 139 -42.11 -34.70 13.56
N GLN A 140 -41.62 -34.75 14.80
CA GLN A 140 -42.35 -35.25 15.98
C GLN A 140 -42.44 -34.20 17.11
N ALA A 141 -42.09 -32.95 16.82
CA ALA A 141 -42.30 -31.87 17.78
C ALA A 141 -43.80 -31.52 17.83
N ASP A 142 -44.41 -31.77 18.98
CA ASP A 142 -45.83 -31.55 19.30
C ASP A 142 -46.28 -30.08 19.22
#